data_AF-K0B8J7-F1
#
_entry.id   AF-K0B8J7-F1
#
_cell.length_a   1.000
_cell.length_b   1.000
_cell.length_c   1.000
_cell.angle_alpha   90.00
_cell.angle_beta   90.00
_cell.angle_gamma   90.00
#
_symmetry.space_group_name_H-M   'P 1'
#
loop_
_entity.id
_entity.type
_entity.pdbx_description
1 polymer ?
#
loop_
_entity_poly.entity_id
_entity_poly.type
_entity_poly.pdbx_seq_one_letter_code
_entity_poly.pdbx_strand_id
1 'polypeptide(L)'
;MASVIIIPIIIVAIVGLTGYIVYKYALYDYLCKRSVNQTLQKYNITKTPSQIIKEYYEQKNEKKSHKEIQNLEKHYRQNEPDQFLAMFDILREKQNN
;
A
#
# COMPACT_ATOMS: atom_id res chain seq x y z
N MET A 1 7.92 -46.46 -11.03
CA MET A 1 7.14 -46.31 -9.77
C MET A 1 7.48 -44.99 -9.08
N ALA A 2 8.76 -44.67 -8.81
CA ALA A 2 9.14 -43.42 -8.14
C ALA A 2 8.76 -42.13 -8.91
N SER A 3 8.94 -42.07 -10.24
CA SER A 3 8.63 -40.84 -11.00
C SER A 3 7.15 -40.46 -11.00
N VAL A 4 6.25 -41.44 -10.93
CA VAL A 4 4.79 -41.24 -10.88
C VAL A 4 4.37 -40.53 -9.58
N ILE A 5 5.14 -40.69 -8.50
CA ILE A 5 4.91 -40.03 -7.21
C ILE A 5 5.65 -38.69 -7.13
N ILE A 6 6.86 -38.60 -7.70
CA ILE A 6 7.70 -37.40 -7.62
C ILE A 6 7.13 -36.24 -8.45
N ILE A 7 6.65 -36.50 -9.67
CA ILE A 7 6.11 -35.47 -10.57
C ILE A 7 4.95 -34.67 -9.92
N PRO A 8 3.89 -35.29 -9.36
CA PRO A 8 2.80 -34.53 -8.76
C PRO A 8 3.24 -33.74 -7.51
N ILE A 9 4.18 -34.25 -6.71
CA ILE A 9 4.71 -33.53 -5.55
C ILE A 9 5.43 -32.25 -5.98
N ILE A 10 6.25 -32.33 -7.03
CA ILE A 10 6.94 -31.16 -7.57
C ILE A 10 5.95 -30.12 -8.10
N ILE A 11 4.89 -30.55 -8.80
CA ILE A 11 3.85 -29.64 -9.30
C ILE A 11 3.17 -28.92 -8.14
N VAL A 12 2.77 -29.65 -7.09
CA VAL A 12 2.14 -29.05 -5.91
C VAL A 12 3.08 -28.06 -5.21
N ALA A 13 4.37 -28.40 -5.09
CA ALA A 13 5.37 -27.52 -4.51
C ALA A 13 5.54 -26.23 -5.31
N ILE A 14 5.63 -26.32 -6.64
CA ILE A 14 5.73 -25.14 -7.52
C ILE A 14 4.48 -24.27 -7.40
N VAL A 15 3.28 -24.86 -7.50
CA VAL A 15 2.02 -24.11 -7.39
C VAL A 15 1.88 -23.44 -6.03
N GLY A 16 2.24 -24.13 -4.95
CA GLY A 16 2.21 -23.57 -3.59
C GLY A 16 3.17 -22.38 -3.42
N LEU A 17 4.42 -22.52 -3.90
CA LEU A 17 5.41 -21.44 -3.87
C LEU A 17 4.98 -20.24 -4.72
N THR A 18 4.54 -20.48 -5.95
CA THR A 18 4.07 -19.42 -6.85
C THR A 18 2.84 -18.72 -6.26
N GLY A 19 1.89 -19.47 -5.72
CA GLY A 19 0.70 -18.93 -5.06
C GLY A 19 1.06 -18.04 -3.87
N TYR A 20 2.00 -18.48 -3.03
CA TYR A 20 2.47 -17.69 -1.89
C TYR A 20 3.14 -16.38 -2.32
N ILE A 21 3.97 -16.40 -3.37
CA ILE A 21 4.63 -15.20 -3.90
C ILE A 21 3.57 -14.22 -4.44
N VAL A 22 2.62 -14.69 -5.23
CA VAL A 22 1.53 -13.84 -5.77
C VAL A 22 0.70 -13.23 -4.63
N TYR A 23 0.35 -14.04 -3.62
CA TYR A 23 -0.37 -13.56 -2.45
C TYR A 23 0.39 -12.44 -1.73
N LYS A 24 1.67 -12.68 -1.41
CA LYS A 24 2.51 -11.76 -0.65
C LYS A 24 2.76 -10.44 -1.37
N TYR A 25 3.00 -10.46 -2.69
CA TYR A 25 3.43 -9.26 -3.41
C TYR A 25 2.32 -8.51 -4.13
N ALA A 26 1.29 -9.19 -4.63
CA ALA A 26 0.22 -8.55 -5.40
C ALA A 26 -1.06 -8.39 -4.59
N LEU A 27 -1.56 -9.49 -4.03
CA LEU A 27 -2.85 -9.51 -3.33
C LEU A 27 -2.82 -8.70 -2.04
N TYR A 28 -1.75 -8.88 -1.24
CA TYR A 28 -1.58 -8.12 0.00
C TYR A 28 -1.52 -6.61 -0.25
N ASP A 29 -0.72 -6.15 -1.22
CA ASP A 29 -0.60 -4.72 -1.54
C ASP A 29 -1.91 -4.14 -2.07
N TYR A 30 -2.63 -4.90 -2.91
CA TYR A 30 -3.94 -4.51 -3.42
C TYR A 30 -4.99 -4.37 -2.30
N LEU A 31 -5.04 -5.33 -1.37
CA LEU A 31 -5.96 -5.30 -0.24
C LEU A 31 -5.68 -4.11 0.69
N CYS A 32 -4.41 -3.85 1.01
CA CYS A 32 -4.02 -2.67 1.80
C CYS A 32 -4.43 -1.36 1.12
N LYS A 33 -4.19 -1.24 -0.20
CA LYS A 33 -4.61 -0.06 -0.98
C LYS A 33 -6.13 0.14 -0.94
N ARG A 34 -6.89 -0.95 -1.13
CA ARG A 34 -8.35 -0.91 -1.10
C ARG A 34 -8.89 -0.52 0.28
N SER A 35 -8.36 -1.12 1.34
CA SER A 35 -8.75 -0.84 2.73
C SER A 35 -8.56 0.63 3.10
N VAL A 36 -7.39 1.20 2.79
CA VAL A 36 -7.11 2.61 3.07
C VAL A 36 -8.04 3.53 2.27
N ASN A 37 -8.25 3.24 0.99
CA ASN A 37 -9.14 4.06 0.16
C ASN A 37 -10.60 4.00 0.63
N GLN A 38 -11.08 2.83 1.04
CA GLN A 38 -12.42 2.68 1.63
C GLN A 38 -12.55 3.43 2.96
N THR A 39 -11.50 3.43 3.78
CA THR A 39 -11.46 4.16 5.04
C THR A 39 -11.54 5.67 4.79
N LEU A 40 -10.76 6.20 3.85
CA LEU A 40 -10.81 7.62 3.48
C LEU A 40 -12.20 8.01 2.96
N GLN A 41 -12.82 7.18 2.10
CA GLN A 41 -14.19 7.39 1.63
C GLN A 41 -15.21 7.40 2.76
N LYS A 42 -15.07 6.51 3.76
CA LYS A 42 -15.96 6.46 4.94
C LYS A 42 -15.94 7.78 5.72
N TYR A 43 -14.81 8.48 5.75
CA TYR A 43 -14.67 9.79 6.37
C TYR A 43 -14.95 10.96 5.41
N ASN A 44 -15.59 10.71 4.25
CA ASN A 44 -15.87 11.70 3.21
C ASN A 44 -14.62 12.42 2.65
N ILE A 45 -13.45 11.80 2.78
CA ILE A 45 -12.22 12.33 2.21
C ILE A 45 -12.17 11.88 0.74
N THR A 46 -12.43 12.80 -0.17
CA THR A 46 -12.38 12.58 -1.63
C THR A 46 -10.96 12.53 -2.19
N LYS A 47 -9.95 12.93 -1.39
CA LYS A 47 -8.54 12.94 -1.79
C LYS A 47 -7.94 11.53 -1.69
N THR A 48 -7.10 11.17 -2.65
CA THR A 48 -6.34 9.91 -2.59
C THR A 48 -5.16 10.03 -1.62
N PRO A 49 -4.66 8.92 -1.02
CA PRO A 49 -3.47 8.94 -0.19
C PRO A 49 -2.27 9.63 -0.86
N SER A 50 -2.06 9.39 -2.16
CA SER A 50 -0.99 10.02 -2.93
C SER A 50 -1.17 11.53 -3.05
N GLN A 51 -2.40 12.03 -3.20
CA GLN A 51 -2.70 13.47 -3.23
C GLN A 51 -2.45 14.11 -1.86
N ILE A 52 -2.87 13.45 -0.77
CA ILE A 52 -2.62 13.92 0.60
C ILE A 52 -1.12 14.05 0.85
N ILE A 53 -0.33 13.03 0.48
CA ILE A 53 1.13 13.04 0.60
C ILE A 53 1.72 14.18 -0.23
N LYS A 54 1.27 14.34 -1.48
CA LYS A 54 1.73 15.41 -2.36
C LYS A 54 1.50 16.79 -1.74
N GLU A 55 0.30 17.05 -1.25
CA GLU A 55 -0.06 18.32 -0.62
C GLU A 55 0.79 18.62 0.62
N TYR A 56 1.02 17.62 1.47
CA TYR A 56 1.87 17.79 2.66
C TYR A 56 3.29 18.23 2.32
N TYR A 57 3.91 17.56 1.35
CA TYR A 57 5.27 17.87 0.94
C TYR A 57 5.36 19.19 0.15
N GLU A 58 4.34 19.52 -0.65
CA GLU A 58 4.24 20.85 -1.28
C GLU A 58 4.13 21.96 -0.25
N GLN A 59 3.37 21.78 0.83
CA GLN A 59 3.29 22.75 1.93
C GLN A 59 4.62 22.91 2.70
N LYS A 60 5.48 21.88 2.68
CA LYS A 60 6.83 21.92 3.27
C LYS A 60 7.90 22.48 2.33
N ASN A 61 7.52 22.96 1.14
CA ASN A 61 8.44 23.35 0.06
C ASN A 61 9.33 22.21 -0.47
N GLU A 62 8.99 20.95 -0.19
CA GLU A 62 9.69 19.76 -0.69
C GLU A 62 8.91 19.13 -1.84
N LYS A 63 9.16 19.53 -3.09
CA LYS A 63 8.47 18.90 -4.22
C LYS A 63 9.01 17.49 -4.46
N LYS A 64 8.18 16.47 -4.24
CA LYS A 64 8.51 15.07 -4.56
C LYS A 64 7.97 14.66 -5.92
N SER A 65 8.72 13.82 -6.63
CA SER A 65 8.29 13.23 -7.88
C SER A 65 7.13 12.25 -7.68
N HIS A 66 6.32 12.03 -8.71
CA HIS A 66 5.18 11.10 -8.65
C HIS A 66 5.59 9.68 -8.25
N LYS A 67 6.76 9.22 -8.70
CA LYS A 67 7.30 7.89 -8.31
C LYS A 67 7.66 7.83 -6.82
N GLU A 68 8.21 8.90 -6.28
CA GLU A 68 8.57 8.97 -4.85
C GLU A 68 7.32 9.00 -3.99
N ILE A 69 6.28 9.72 -4.40
CA ILE A 69 4.99 9.76 -3.72
C ILE A 69 4.36 8.37 -3.70
N GLN A 70 4.39 7.61 -4.80
CA GLN A 70 3.88 6.24 -4.83
C GLN A 70 4.68 5.30 -3.91
N ASN A 71 6.01 5.45 -3.87
CA ASN A 71 6.85 4.67 -2.97
C ASN A 71 6.57 5.00 -1.50
N LEU A 72 6.40 6.28 -1.16
CA LEU A 72 6.04 6.74 0.17
C LEU A 72 4.64 6.24 0.57
N GLU A 73 3.66 6.33 -0.33
CA GLU A 73 2.33 5.78 -0.11
C GLU A 73 2.42 4.29 0.22
N LYS A 74 3.19 3.51 -0.54
CA LYS A 74 3.39 2.10 -0.26
C LYS A 74 4.06 1.88 1.09
N HIS A 75 5.11 2.64 1.39
CA HIS A 75 5.86 2.54 2.64
C HIS A 75 4.98 2.82 3.86
N TYR A 76 4.22 3.92 3.83
CA TYR A 76 3.31 4.28 4.91
C TYR A 76 2.22 3.23 5.10
N ARG A 77 1.67 2.64 4.03
CA ARG A 77 0.65 1.58 4.21
C ARG A 77 1.19 0.28 4.78
N GLN A 78 2.45 -0.05 4.50
CA GLN A 78 3.01 -1.37 4.81
C GLN A 78 3.84 -1.39 6.10
N ASN A 79 4.54 -0.30 6.41
CA ASN A 79 5.50 -0.25 7.52
C ASN A 79 5.12 0.80 8.57
N GLU A 80 4.62 1.97 8.15
CA GLU A 80 4.44 3.13 9.03
C GLU A 80 3.07 3.82 8.84
N PRO A 81 1.95 3.14 9.14
CA PRO A 81 0.62 3.71 8.94
C PRO A 81 0.36 4.90 9.86
N ASP A 82 0.91 4.88 11.07
CA ASP A 82 0.76 5.95 12.06
C ASP A 82 1.38 7.26 11.58
N GLN A 83 2.47 7.20 10.82
CA GLN A 83 3.10 8.39 10.26
C GLN A 83 2.23 9.06 9.20
N PHE A 84 1.50 8.27 8.39
CA PHE A 84 0.52 8.81 7.46
C PHE A 84 -0.65 9.47 8.19
N LEU A 85 -1.12 8.89 9.29
CA LEU A 85 -2.17 9.49 10.11
C LEU A 85 -1.72 10.81 10.73
N ALA A 86 -0.53 10.84 11.34
CA ALA A 86 0.03 12.07 11.91
C ALA A 86 0.21 13.17 10.85
N MET A 87 0.70 12.80 9.66
CA MET A 87 0.81 13.71 8.52
C MET A 87 -0.56 14.27 8.11
N PHE A 88 -1.58 13.41 8.06
CA PHE A 88 -2.94 13.81 7.72
C PHE A 88 -3.57 14.72 8.77
N ASP A 89 -3.33 14.46 10.06
CA ASP A 89 -3.83 15.30 11.15
C ASP A 89 -3.25 16.72 11.07
N ILE A 90 -1.95 16.86 10.80
CA ILE A 90 -1.30 18.17 10.59
C ILE A 90 -1.94 18.92 9.43
N LEU A 91 -2.19 18.23 8.31
CA LEU A 91 -2.87 18.84 7.15
C LEU A 91 -4.27 19.31 7.50
N ARG A 92 -5.02 18.51 8.26
CA ARG A 92 -6.39 18.81 8.65
C ARG A 92 -6.45 19.99 9.63
N GLU A 93 -5.59 20.03 10.63
CA GLU A 93 -5.49 21.15 11.57
C GLU A 93 -5.19 22.47 10.86
N LYS A 94 -4.26 22.43 9.89
CA LYS A 94 -3.90 23.62 9.12
C LYS A 94 -4.97 24.07 8.12
N GLN A 95 -5.88 23.19 7.71
CA GLN A 95 -7.05 23.59 6.92
C GLN A 95 -8.17 24.22 7.77
N ASN A 96 -8.19 23.92 9.07
CA ASN A 96 -9.20 24.43 10.00
C ASN A 96 -8.78 25.73 10.70
N ASN A 97 -7.50 26.12 10.61
CA ASN A 97 -6.95 27.41 11.07
C ASN A 97 -6.76 28.36 9.89
#